data_AF-A0A7S2D9Z0-F1
#
_entry.id   AF-A0A7S2D9Z0-F1
#
_cell.length_a   1.000
_cell.length_b   1.000
_cell.length_c   1.000
_cell.angle_alpha   90.00
_cell.angle_beta   90.00
_cell.angle_gamma   90.00
#
_symmetry.space_group_name_H-M   'P 1'
#
loop_
_entity.id
_entity.type
_entity.pdbx_description
1 polymer ?
#
loop_
_entity_poly.entity_id
_entity_poly.type
_entity_poly.pdbx_seq_one_letter_code
_entity_poly.pdbx_strand_id
1 'polypeptide(L)'
;VGGGEKTCSNNLTITQRLILARTQLLQASHIVVATLSGAGSRALLEMAIEKSVGFDGVIVDEAGFCTEMSCLIPLRFNPIRAVLIGDPKQLRAPTLSHHARRANYAQSMMERLQLSGYPTVILEDQFRMHPQICQWVSSQFYDGKLRRAASLKTRDFAFQADPAFRPYLVHNLRYGREKSSGMGSYSNEAEAVFVCDLLTRFYKTTGTSACSQDGHLSVGIITPYKGQTRLVIEQLRRRHLNTHDIEVSTVDSFQGREKDVIICTCVRARGGGASERR
;
A
#
# COMPACT_ATOMS: atom_id res chain seq x y z
N VAL A 1 3.24 35.12 -64.38
CA VAL A 1 4.27 35.41 -63.35
C VAL A 1 3.52 36.01 -62.15
N GLY A 2 2.89 35.21 -61.29
CA GLY A 2 3.52 34.28 -60.36
C GLY A 2 3.62 34.94 -58.98
N GLY A 3 2.48 35.37 -58.43
CA GLY A 3 2.39 35.98 -57.10
C GLY A 3 2.52 34.89 -56.04
N GLY A 4 3.72 34.76 -55.47
CA GLY A 4 4.04 33.77 -54.46
C GLY A 4 3.24 33.97 -53.19
N GLU A 5 2.47 32.95 -52.83
CA GLU A 5 1.96 32.72 -51.48
C GLU A 5 3.13 32.76 -50.50
N LYS A 6 3.10 33.72 -49.57
CA LYS A 6 3.95 33.68 -48.38
C LYS A 6 3.43 32.55 -47.48
N THR A 7 3.96 31.35 -47.66
CA THR A 7 3.84 30.27 -46.70
C THR A 7 4.49 30.71 -45.39
N CYS A 8 3.67 30.97 -44.37
CA CYS A 8 4.13 31.29 -43.03
C CYS A 8 4.82 30.06 -42.43
N SER A 9 6.14 30.07 -42.39
CA SER A 9 6.97 28.99 -41.85
C SER A 9 6.75 28.82 -40.34
N ASN A 10 6.17 27.69 -39.93
CA ASN A 10 5.98 27.25 -38.54
C ASN A 10 7.32 26.98 -37.82
N ASN A 11 8.03 28.03 -37.41
CA ASN A 11 9.23 27.94 -36.56
C ASN A 11 8.88 27.85 -35.06
N LEU A 12 8.06 26.87 -34.69
CA LEU A 12 7.89 26.50 -33.28
C LEU A 12 9.09 25.68 -32.82
N THR A 13 9.70 26.10 -31.72
CA THR A 13 10.72 25.32 -31.00
C THR A 13 10.18 23.95 -30.58
N ILE A 14 11.06 22.97 -30.36
CA ILE A 14 10.66 21.63 -29.88
C ILE A 14 9.83 21.74 -28.60
N THR A 15 10.22 22.62 -27.67
CA THR A 15 9.51 22.87 -26.41
C THR A 15 8.09 23.38 -26.66
N GLN A 16 7.90 24.34 -27.58
CA GLN A 16 6.57 24.85 -27.92
C GLN A 16 5.70 23.76 -28.59
N ARG A 17 6.29 22.92 -29.45
CA ARG A 17 5.57 21.79 -30.06
C ARG A 17 5.12 20.77 -29.00
N LEU A 18 5.96 20.47 -28.01
CA LEU A 18 5.62 19.57 -26.91
C LEU A 18 4.51 20.14 -26.01
N ILE A 19 4.55 21.43 -25.69
CA ILE A 19 3.49 22.11 -24.92
C ILE A 19 2.17 22.03 -25.68
N LEU A 20 2.16 22.37 -26.97
CA LEU A 20 0.96 22.30 -27.82
C LEU A 20 0.38 20.88 -27.88
N ALA A 21 1.22 19.88 -28.15
CA ALA A 21 0.79 18.48 -28.20
C ALA A 21 0.20 18.02 -26.85
N ARG A 22 0.85 18.38 -25.73
CA ARG A 22 0.34 18.06 -24.39
C ARG A 22 -1.02 18.72 -24.13
N THR A 23 -1.16 19.99 -24.47
CA THR A 23 -2.42 20.73 -24.30
C THR A 23 -3.54 20.10 -25.14
N GLN A 24 -3.27 19.74 -26.39
CA GLN A 24 -4.25 19.07 -27.25
C GLN A 24 -4.69 17.73 -26.67
N LEU A 25 -3.76 16.91 -26.19
CA LEU A 25 -4.07 15.63 -25.55
C LEU A 25 -4.92 15.81 -24.29
N LEU A 26 -4.55 16.76 -23.42
CA LEU A 26 -5.29 17.03 -22.19
C LEU A 26 -6.71 17.53 -22.49
N GLN A 27 -6.88 18.40 -23.50
CA GLN A 27 -8.21 18.89 -23.90
C GLN A 27 -9.09 17.81 -24.53
N ALA A 28 -8.49 16.85 -25.25
CA ALA A 28 -9.21 15.72 -25.83
C ALA A 28 -9.49 14.61 -24.79
N SER A 29 -8.92 14.70 -23.59
CA SER A 29 -9.04 13.67 -22.57
C SER A 29 -10.30 13.87 -21.73
N HIS A 30 -11.07 12.81 -21.55
CA HIS A 30 -12.20 12.77 -20.62
C HIS A 30 -11.76 12.49 -19.17
N ILE A 31 -10.62 11.80 -19.01
CA ILE A 31 -10.07 11.41 -17.72
C ILE A 31 -8.58 11.74 -17.74
N VAL A 32 -8.13 12.46 -16.70
CA VAL A 32 -6.72 12.78 -16.47
C VAL A 32 -6.30 12.13 -15.16
N VAL A 33 -5.30 11.25 -15.21
CA VAL A 33 -4.75 10.60 -14.03
C VAL A 33 -3.42 11.25 -13.68
N ALA A 34 -3.27 11.67 -12.43
CA ALA A 34 -2.04 12.25 -11.90
C ALA A 34 -1.92 11.93 -10.41
N THR A 35 -0.70 11.97 -9.89
CA THR A 35 -0.50 12.02 -8.43
C THR A 35 -0.99 13.37 -7.89
N LEU A 36 -1.29 13.45 -6.59
CA LEU A 36 -1.69 14.71 -5.95
C LEU A 36 -0.68 15.85 -6.23
N SER A 37 0.62 15.57 -6.12
CA SER A 37 1.67 16.55 -6.46
C SER A 37 1.73 16.83 -7.97
N GLY A 38 1.52 15.82 -8.83
CA GLY A 38 1.51 15.97 -10.28
C GLY A 38 0.36 16.84 -10.78
N ALA A 39 -0.78 16.82 -10.08
CA ALA A 39 -1.91 17.71 -10.31
C ALA A 39 -1.51 19.20 -10.15
N GLY A 40 -0.48 19.49 -9.36
CA GLY A 40 0.10 20.83 -9.21
C GLY A 40 1.06 21.24 -10.33
N SER A 41 1.27 20.40 -11.35
CA SER A 41 2.21 20.70 -12.43
C SER A 41 1.80 21.93 -13.24
N ARG A 42 2.81 22.67 -13.72
CA ARG A 42 2.62 23.87 -14.55
C ARG A 42 1.74 23.59 -15.77
N ALA A 43 1.85 22.42 -16.39
CA ALA A 43 1.06 22.06 -17.56
C ALA A 43 -0.45 21.96 -17.26
N LEU A 44 -0.84 21.37 -16.13
CA LEU A 44 -2.25 21.31 -15.73
C LEU A 44 -2.76 22.68 -15.26
N LEU A 45 -1.88 23.49 -14.68
CA LEU A 45 -2.19 24.85 -14.27
C LEU A 45 -2.46 25.79 -15.45
N GLU A 46 -1.58 25.79 -16.45
CA GLU A 46 -1.74 26.59 -17.68
C GLU A 46 -3.04 26.20 -18.40
N MET A 47 -3.35 24.90 -18.46
CA MET A 47 -4.59 24.39 -19.03
C MET A 47 -5.84 24.95 -18.30
N ALA A 48 -5.84 24.93 -16.96
CA ALA A 48 -6.96 25.42 -16.17
C ALA A 48 -7.15 26.94 -16.23
N ILE A 49 -6.05 27.71 -16.21
CA ILE A 49 -6.09 29.18 -16.20
C ILE A 49 -6.35 29.73 -17.60
N GLU A 50 -5.60 29.31 -18.61
CA GLU A 50 -5.64 29.93 -19.94
C GLU A 50 -6.90 29.59 -20.73
N LYS A 51 -7.48 28.41 -20.47
CA LYS A 51 -8.62 27.91 -21.25
C LYS A 51 -9.90 27.75 -20.45
N SER A 52 -9.91 28.13 -19.17
CA SER A 52 -11.06 27.93 -18.26
C SER A 52 -11.54 26.47 -18.23
N VAL A 53 -10.65 25.52 -18.52
CA VAL A 53 -10.98 24.09 -18.49
C VAL A 53 -10.75 23.61 -17.06
N GLY A 54 -11.83 23.61 -16.28
CA GLY A 54 -11.87 23.00 -14.96
C GLY A 54 -12.08 21.49 -15.04
N PHE A 55 -12.02 20.83 -13.88
CA PHE A 55 -12.47 19.45 -13.75
C PHE A 55 -13.83 19.46 -13.06
N ASP A 56 -14.89 18.96 -13.68
CA ASP A 56 -16.20 18.88 -13.02
C ASP A 56 -16.19 17.99 -11.77
N GLY A 57 -15.29 17.01 -11.76
CA GLY A 57 -15.13 16.05 -10.69
C GLY A 57 -13.67 15.70 -10.41
N VAL A 58 -13.34 15.51 -9.14
CA VAL A 58 -12.04 14.97 -8.70
C VAL A 58 -12.30 13.70 -7.90
N ILE A 59 -11.60 12.63 -8.24
CA ILE A 59 -11.56 11.38 -7.46
C ILE A 59 -10.14 11.26 -6.92
N VAL A 60 -10.01 11.15 -5.59
CA VAL A 60 -8.74 10.88 -4.91
C VAL A 60 -8.81 9.47 -4.36
N ASP A 61 -8.02 8.58 -4.96
CA ASP A 61 -7.81 7.22 -4.45
C ASP A 61 -6.69 7.21 -3.38
N GLU A 62 -6.71 6.23 -2.49
CA GLU A 62 -5.83 6.14 -1.32
C GLU A 62 -5.81 7.43 -0.47
N ALA A 63 -6.95 8.10 -0.36
CA ALA A 63 -7.10 9.39 0.33
C ALA A 63 -6.74 9.34 1.82
N GLY A 64 -6.79 8.15 2.44
CA GLY A 64 -6.29 7.91 3.80
C GLY A 64 -4.76 8.03 3.92
N PHE A 65 -4.04 7.76 2.83
CA PHE A 65 -2.58 7.76 2.75
C PHE A 65 -2.01 9.07 2.16
N CYS A 66 -2.56 10.22 2.55
CA CYS A 66 -2.02 11.52 2.15
C CYS A 66 -2.20 12.56 3.26
N THR A 67 -1.40 13.62 3.21
CA THR A 67 -1.65 14.79 4.06
C THR A 67 -2.81 15.59 3.48
N GLU A 68 -3.54 16.27 4.36
CA GLU A 68 -4.60 17.18 3.93
C GLU A 68 -4.15 18.21 2.89
N MET A 69 -2.97 18.79 3.08
CA MET A 69 -2.39 19.76 2.15
C MET A 69 -2.18 19.18 0.75
N SER A 70 -1.81 17.89 0.65
CA SER A 70 -1.65 17.23 -0.64
C SER A 70 -3.01 17.04 -1.33
N CYS A 71 -4.04 16.70 -0.57
CA CYS A 71 -5.39 16.51 -1.08
C CYS A 71 -6.03 17.82 -1.59
N LEU A 72 -5.59 18.99 -1.10
CA LEU A 72 -6.03 20.30 -1.58
C LEU A 72 -5.52 20.65 -2.98
N ILE A 73 -4.40 20.06 -3.43
CA ILE A 73 -3.76 20.41 -4.70
C ILE A 73 -4.73 20.27 -5.89
N PRO A 74 -5.41 19.14 -6.11
CA PRO A 74 -6.38 19.02 -7.21
C PRO A 74 -7.68 19.81 -6.99
N LEU A 75 -8.02 20.19 -5.76
CA LEU A 75 -9.24 20.97 -5.48
C LEU A 75 -9.15 22.42 -5.96
N ARG A 76 -7.94 22.90 -6.25
CA ARG A 76 -7.71 24.22 -6.86
C ARG A 76 -8.39 24.41 -8.22
N PHE A 77 -8.75 23.31 -8.89
CA PHE A 77 -9.45 23.33 -10.19
C PHE A 77 -10.96 23.57 -10.04
N ASN A 78 -11.41 23.91 -8.82
CA ASN A 78 -12.79 24.22 -8.47
C ASN A 78 -13.80 23.16 -8.94
N PRO A 79 -13.58 21.87 -8.59
CA PRO A 79 -14.49 20.83 -9.02
C PRO A 79 -15.86 20.96 -8.38
N ILE A 80 -16.91 20.63 -9.13
CA ILE A 80 -18.29 20.59 -8.64
C ILE A 80 -18.43 19.47 -7.60
N ARG A 81 -17.70 18.36 -7.78
CA ARG A 81 -17.73 17.21 -6.88
C ARG A 81 -16.33 16.67 -6.60
N ALA A 82 -16.07 16.33 -5.33
CA ALA A 82 -14.87 15.61 -4.93
C ALA A 82 -15.26 14.31 -4.23
N VAL A 83 -14.65 13.20 -4.65
CA VAL A 83 -14.84 11.87 -4.05
C VAL A 83 -13.51 11.41 -3.48
N LEU A 84 -13.46 11.17 -2.17
CA LEU A 84 -12.29 10.67 -1.45
C LEU A 84 -12.51 9.19 -1.16
N ILE A 85 -11.64 8.34 -1.70
CA ILE A 85 -11.69 6.89 -1.57
C ILE A 85 -10.41 6.48 -0.84
N GLY A 86 -10.53 5.68 0.21
CA GLY A 86 -9.39 5.21 0.97
C GLY A 86 -9.81 4.55 2.27
N ASP A 87 -8.82 4.25 3.10
CA ASP A 87 -9.05 3.61 4.39
C ASP A 87 -8.34 4.39 5.52
N PRO A 88 -9.09 5.14 6.35
CA PRO A 88 -8.51 5.92 7.44
C PRO A 88 -8.00 5.06 8.61
N LYS A 89 -8.27 3.74 8.61
CA LYS A 89 -7.73 2.79 9.59
C LYS A 89 -6.37 2.21 9.17
N GLN A 90 -5.92 2.45 7.94
CA GLN A 90 -4.60 2.05 7.44
C GLN A 90 -3.50 3.06 7.79
N LEU A 91 -2.30 2.86 7.24
CA LEU A 91 -1.15 3.72 7.46
C LEU A 91 -1.44 5.16 7.03
N ARG A 92 -0.90 6.12 7.79
CA ARG A 92 -0.92 7.54 7.44
C ARG A 92 0.35 7.91 6.66
N ALA A 93 0.29 9.05 5.97
CA ALA A 93 1.44 9.58 5.26
C ALA A 93 2.65 9.79 6.19
N PRO A 94 3.85 9.32 5.82
CA PRO A 94 5.04 9.43 6.65
C PRO A 94 5.41 10.90 6.87
N THR A 95 5.45 11.31 8.14
CA THR A 95 5.82 12.68 8.54
C THR A 95 7.17 12.64 9.25
N LEU A 96 8.21 13.21 8.63
CA LEU A 96 9.59 13.17 9.15
C LEU A 96 9.77 14.04 10.40
N SER A 97 9.18 15.25 10.40
CA SER A 97 9.30 16.21 11.49
C SER A 97 8.55 15.75 12.74
N HIS A 98 9.27 15.70 13.87
CA HIS A 98 8.67 15.37 15.16
C HIS A 98 7.62 16.42 15.59
N HIS A 99 7.87 17.70 15.32
CA HIS A 99 6.91 18.77 15.60
C HIS A 99 5.61 18.58 14.80
N ALA A 100 5.74 18.29 13.49
CA ALA A 100 4.58 18.07 12.63
C ALA A 100 3.76 16.83 13.05
N ARG A 101 4.43 15.73 13.47
CA ARG A 101 3.74 14.56 14.03
C ARG A 101 2.93 14.91 15.28
N ARG A 102 3.51 15.68 16.21
CA ARG A 102 2.80 16.14 17.42
C ARG A 102 1.61 17.03 17.11
N ALA A 103 1.68 17.78 16.02
CA ALA A 103 0.59 18.63 15.52
C ALA A 103 -0.42 17.88 14.62
N ASN A 104 -0.36 16.55 14.55
CA ASN A 104 -1.24 15.71 13.73
C ASN A 104 -1.22 16.02 12.22
N TYR A 105 -0.10 16.52 11.69
CA TYR A 105 0.02 16.89 10.27
C TYR A 105 -0.23 15.73 9.29
N ALA A 106 -0.04 14.49 9.75
CA ALA A 106 -0.28 13.27 8.96
C ALA A 106 -1.77 12.92 8.82
N GLN A 107 -2.66 13.62 9.51
CA GLN A 107 -4.11 13.43 9.36
C GLN A 107 -4.53 13.79 7.94
N SER A 108 -5.23 12.86 7.29
CA SER A 108 -5.77 13.11 5.96
C SER A 108 -7.06 13.92 6.02
N MET A 109 -7.40 14.57 4.91
CA MET A 109 -8.68 15.27 4.78
C MET A 109 -9.87 14.31 4.96
N MET A 110 -9.75 13.08 4.43
CA MET A 110 -10.76 12.03 4.60
C MET A 110 -10.98 11.69 6.07
N GLU A 111 -9.90 11.46 6.82
CA GLU A 111 -9.97 11.17 8.25
C GLU A 111 -10.60 12.33 9.03
N ARG A 112 -10.19 13.58 8.73
CA ARG A 112 -10.75 14.76 9.40
C ARG A 112 -12.24 14.93 9.13
N LEU A 113 -12.69 14.72 7.89
CA LEU A 113 -14.11 14.80 7.54
C LEU A 113 -14.92 13.72 8.27
N GLN A 114 -14.42 12.49 8.30
CA GLN A 114 -15.06 11.39 9.03
C GLN A 114 -15.18 11.70 10.53
N LEU A 115 -14.10 12.16 11.16
CA LEU A 115 -14.10 12.52 12.58
C LEU A 115 -15.02 13.71 12.90
N SER A 116 -15.24 14.60 11.92
CA SER A 116 -16.18 15.71 12.03
C SER A 116 -17.65 15.30 11.82
N GLY A 117 -17.93 14.00 11.61
CA GLY A 117 -19.27 13.48 11.39
C GLY A 117 -19.80 13.69 9.96
N TYR A 118 -18.92 14.00 9.00
CA TYR A 118 -19.34 14.03 7.60
C TYR A 118 -19.78 12.62 7.15
N PRO A 119 -20.88 12.47 6.40
CA PRO A 119 -21.36 11.15 5.97
C PRO A 119 -20.30 10.41 5.16
N THR A 120 -20.00 9.17 5.58
CA THR A 120 -19.11 8.26 4.86
C THR A 120 -19.83 6.97 4.50
N VAL A 121 -19.43 6.38 3.38
CA VAL A 121 -19.91 5.06 2.94
C VAL A 121 -18.80 4.05 3.19
N ILE A 122 -19.10 2.98 3.91
CA ILE A 122 -18.17 1.87 4.15
C ILE A 122 -18.49 0.78 3.14
N LEU A 123 -17.47 0.28 2.44
CA LEU A 123 -17.58 -0.92 1.61
C LEU A 123 -17.39 -2.15 2.52
N GLU A 124 -18.49 -2.86 2.78
CA GLU A 124 -18.50 -3.97 3.75
C GLU A 124 -17.99 -5.29 3.16
N ASP A 125 -18.07 -5.48 1.85
CA ASP A 125 -17.69 -6.72 1.19
C ASP A 125 -16.20 -6.71 0.80
N GLN A 126 -15.41 -7.62 1.36
CA GLN A 126 -14.00 -7.84 0.99
C GLN A 126 -13.81 -9.06 0.09
N PHE A 127 -12.84 -8.95 -0.83
CA PHE A 127 -12.60 -9.92 -1.90
C PHE A 127 -11.22 -10.62 -1.84
N ARG A 128 -10.48 -10.50 -0.73
CA ARG A 128 -9.09 -11.00 -0.63
C ARG A 128 -8.92 -12.13 0.39
N MET A 129 -9.36 -11.88 1.62
CA MET A 129 -8.98 -12.67 2.79
C MET A 129 -9.84 -13.93 2.96
N HIS A 130 -9.20 -14.97 3.51
CA HIS A 130 -9.89 -16.13 4.07
C HIS A 130 -10.81 -15.71 5.24
N PRO A 131 -11.99 -16.36 5.45
CA PRO A 131 -12.94 -16.00 6.52
C PRO A 131 -12.33 -15.80 7.91
N GLN A 132 -11.43 -16.69 8.34
CA GLN A 132 -10.78 -16.58 9.66
C GLN A 132 -9.92 -15.30 9.80
N ILE A 133 -9.19 -14.92 8.75
CA ILE A 133 -8.40 -13.67 8.75
C ILE A 133 -9.35 -12.47 8.75
N CYS A 134 -10.37 -12.50 7.88
CA CYS A 134 -11.38 -11.45 7.77
C CYS A 134 -12.11 -11.21 9.08
N GLN A 135 -12.50 -12.27 9.79
CA GLN A 135 -13.21 -12.20 11.06
C GLN A 135 -12.39 -11.45 12.11
N TRP A 136 -11.11 -11.79 12.25
CA TRP A 136 -10.23 -11.10 13.19
C TRP A 136 -10.08 -9.62 12.81
N VAL A 137 -9.72 -9.32 11.56
CA VAL A 137 -9.56 -7.93 11.08
C VAL A 137 -10.84 -7.13 11.26
N SER A 138 -11.99 -7.69 10.90
CA SER A 138 -13.29 -7.02 11.04
C SER A 138 -13.61 -6.70 12.49
N SER A 139 -13.35 -7.64 13.42
CA SER A 139 -13.65 -7.44 14.84
C SER A 139 -12.77 -6.36 15.47
N GLN A 140 -11.50 -6.25 15.05
CA GLN A 140 -10.53 -5.34 15.66
C GLN A 140 -10.61 -3.92 15.11
N PHE A 141 -10.90 -3.76 13.82
CA PHE A 141 -10.75 -2.45 13.15
C PHE A 141 -12.05 -1.88 12.58
N TYR A 142 -13.07 -2.72 12.37
CA TYR A 142 -14.28 -2.35 11.61
C TYR A 142 -15.59 -2.72 12.32
N ASP A 143 -15.58 -2.83 13.65
CA ASP A 143 -16.77 -3.10 14.47
C ASP A 143 -17.60 -4.32 14.02
N GLY A 144 -16.95 -5.33 13.42
CA GLY A 144 -17.64 -6.51 12.89
C GLY A 144 -18.39 -6.31 11.57
N LYS A 145 -18.28 -5.15 10.91
CA LYS A 145 -19.02 -4.82 9.67
C LYS A 145 -18.39 -5.38 8.39
N LEU A 146 -17.09 -5.66 8.39
CA LEU A 146 -16.39 -6.18 7.22
C LEU A 146 -16.68 -7.67 7.05
N ARG A 147 -17.29 -8.04 5.92
CA ARG A 147 -17.68 -9.41 5.60
C ARG A 147 -17.06 -9.88 4.30
N ARG A 148 -16.90 -11.19 4.16
CA ARG A 148 -16.43 -11.80 2.92
C ARG A 148 -17.54 -11.75 1.87
N ALA A 149 -17.19 -11.33 0.66
CA ALA A 149 -18.13 -11.36 -0.46
C ALA A 149 -18.59 -12.79 -0.77
N ALA A 150 -19.89 -12.98 -0.99
CA ALA A 150 -20.48 -14.29 -1.29
C ALA A 150 -19.95 -14.91 -2.60
N SER A 151 -19.48 -14.09 -3.54
CA SER A 151 -18.93 -14.52 -4.82
C SER A 151 -17.55 -15.17 -4.73
N LEU A 152 -16.86 -15.04 -3.59
CA LEU A 152 -15.53 -15.61 -3.41
C LEU A 152 -15.60 -17.11 -3.11
N LYS A 153 -15.13 -17.93 -4.05
CA LYS A 153 -14.83 -19.35 -3.81
C LYS A 153 -13.81 -19.50 -2.69
N THR A 154 -14.06 -20.41 -1.75
CA THR A 154 -13.10 -20.75 -0.71
C THR A 154 -11.84 -21.31 -1.36
N ARG A 155 -10.68 -20.74 -1.00
CA ARG A 155 -9.38 -21.26 -1.43
C ARG A 155 -8.94 -22.31 -0.40
N ASP A 156 -9.51 -23.50 -0.53
CA ASP A 156 -9.11 -24.64 0.29
C ASP A 156 -7.84 -25.24 -0.32
N PHE A 157 -6.74 -25.16 0.43
CA PHE A 157 -5.47 -25.69 -0.02
C PHE A 157 -5.15 -26.98 0.73
N ALA A 158 -4.63 -28.00 0.04
CA ALA A 158 -4.31 -29.29 0.64
C ALA A 158 -3.36 -29.18 1.85
N PHE A 159 -2.43 -28.22 1.83
CA PHE A 159 -1.48 -28.00 2.92
C PHE A 159 -2.15 -27.56 4.23
N GLN A 160 -3.40 -27.07 4.19
CA GLN A 160 -4.17 -26.71 5.39
C GLN A 160 -4.55 -27.94 6.24
N ALA A 161 -4.41 -29.15 5.70
CA ALA A 161 -4.51 -30.38 6.48
C ALA A 161 -3.47 -30.41 7.62
N ASP A 162 -2.25 -29.90 7.35
CA ASP A 162 -1.22 -29.73 8.36
C ASP A 162 -1.67 -28.67 9.40
N PRO A 163 -1.74 -29.00 10.70
CA PRO A 163 -2.08 -28.05 11.75
C PRO A 163 -1.18 -26.82 11.80
N ALA A 164 0.04 -26.89 11.24
CA ALA A 164 0.97 -25.77 11.15
C ALA A 164 0.60 -24.72 10.09
N PHE A 165 -0.34 -25.01 9.18
CA PHE A 165 -0.68 -24.13 8.04
C PHE A 165 -2.19 -23.84 7.95
N ARG A 166 -2.84 -23.68 9.11
CA ARG A 166 -4.21 -23.19 9.17
C ARG A 166 -4.27 -21.73 8.66
N PRO A 167 -5.42 -21.28 8.12
CA PRO A 167 -5.53 -19.97 7.47
C PRO A 167 -5.17 -18.76 8.36
N TYR A 168 -5.28 -18.89 9.68
CA TYR A 168 -4.84 -17.87 10.63
C TYR A 168 -4.25 -18.55 11.88
N LEU A 169 -2.98 -18.26 12.17
CA LEU A 169 -2.24 -18.82 13.31
C LEU A 169 -1.32 -17.77 13.95
N VAL A 170 -1.14 -17.88 15.27
CA VAL A 170 -0.18 -17.08 16.03
C VAL A 170 0.77 -18.02 16.76
N HIS A 171 2.05 -17.96 16.41
CA HIS A 171 3.10 -18.75 17.05
C HIS A 171 3.79 -17.92 18.15
N ASN A 172 3.65 -18.35 19.41
CA ASN A 172 4.31 -17.69 20.54
C ASN A 172 5.70 -18.30 20.79
N LEU A 173 6.76 -17.60 20.37
CA LEU A 173 8.15 -18.01 20.58
C LEU A 173 8.70 -17.49 21.91
N ARG A 174 8.47 -18.26 23.00
CA ARG A 174 8.83 -17.88 24.38
C ARG A 174 10.33 -17.61 24.61
N TYR A 175 11.19 -18.11 23.73
CA TYR A 175 12.66 -17.98 23.82
C TYR A 175 13.22 -16.87 22.91
N GLY A 176 12.38 -16.15 22.18
CA GLY A 176 12.80 -15.02 21.35
C GLY A 176 13.36 -13.87 22.19
N ARG A 177 14.42 -13.23 21.70
CA ARG A 177 15.03 -12.06 22.32
C ARG A 177 15.37 -11.05 21.25
N GLU A 178 14.89 -9.81 21.39
CA GLU A 178 15.26 -8.77 20.46
C GLU A 178 16.71 -8.30 20.66
N LYS A 179 17.38 -8.02 19.55
CA LYS A 179 18.66 -7.33 19.49
C LYS A 179 18.43 -5.97 18.82
N SER A 180 19.01 -4.92 19.40
CA SER A 180 19.04 -3.61 18.77
C SER A 180 20.20 -3.58 17.76
N SER A 181 19.91 -3.23 16.51
CA SER A 181 20.93 -3.06 15.47
C SER A 181 21.49 -1.62 15.42
N GLY A 182 21.16 -0.76 16.39
CA GLY A 182 21.39 0.68 16.32
C GLY A 182 20.38 1.40 15.44
N MET A 183 20.30 2.74 15.56
CA MET A 183 19.39 3.63 14.81
C MET A 183 17.88 3.30 14.93
N GLY A 184 17.46 2.69 16.05
CA GLY A 184 16.04 2.38 16.31
C GLY A 184 15.48 1.17 15.56
N SER A 185 16.34 0.36 14.94
CA SER A 185 15.95 -0.91 14.30
C SER A 185 16.23 -2.10 15.23
N TYR A 186 15.37 -3.12 15.14
CA TYR A 186 15.43 -4.32 15.97
C TYR A 186 15.41 -5.58 15.10
N SER A 187 15.94 -6.67 15.63
CA SER A 187 15.86 -8.01 15.05
C SER A 187 15.69 -9.07 16.13
N ASN A 188 15.16 -10.23 15.78
CA ASN A 188 14.98 -11.38 16.66
C ASN A 188 15.38 -12.65 15.90
N GLU A 189 16.52 -13.22 16.30
CA GLU A 189 17.11 -14.40 15.68
C GLU A 189 16.18 -15.62 15.76
N ALA A 190 15.53 -15.81 16.90
CA ALA A 190 14.64 -16.95 17.11
C ALA A 190 13.45 -16.91 16.15
N GLU A 191 12.88 -15.73 15.92
CA GLU A 191 11.82 -15.54 14.93
C GLU A 191 12.33 -15.80 13.51
N ALA A 192 13.51 -15.29 13.13
CA ALA A 192 14.07 -15.51 11.80
C ALA A 192 14.35 -16.99 11.50
N VAL A 193 14.91 -17.71 12.48
CA VAL A 193 15.14 -19.16 12.43
C VAL A 193 13.81 -19.91 12.28
N PHE A 194 12.82 -19.58 13.12
CA PHE A 194 11.50 -20.21 13.08
C PHE A 194 10.78 -19.99 11.75
N VAL A 195 10.85 -18.78 11.18
CA VAL A 195 10.29 -18.47 9.85
C VAL A 195 10.88 -19.41 8.79
N CYS A 196 12.20 -19.62 8.82
CA CYS A 196 12.84 -20.53 7.87
C CYS A 196 12.47 -22.00 8.11
N ASP A 197 12.29 -22.44 9.37
CA ASP A 197 11.82 -23.79 9.70
C ASP A 197 10.39 -24.01 9.18
N LEU A 198 9.52 -23.00 9.38
CA LEU A 198 8.13 -23.02 8.91
C LEU A 198 8.06 -23.11 7.39
N LEU A 199 8.86 -22.32 6.67
CA LEU A 199 8.95 -22.37 5.20
C LEU A 199 9.48 -23.71 4.71
N THR A 200 10.50 -24.27 5.37
CA THR A 200 11.03 -25.58 5.02
C THR A 200 9.96 -26.66 5.14
N ARG A 201 9.15 -26.62 6.21
CA ARG A 201 8.00 -27.52 6.36
C ARG A 201 6.93 -27.25 5.31
N PHE A 202 6.65 -25.98 5.00
CA PHE A 202 5.63 -25.59 4.02
C PHE A 202 5.93 -26.19 2.65
N TYR A 203 7.13 -25.98 2.11
CA TYR A 203 7.53 -26.51 0.81
C TYR A 203 7.58 -28.05 0.78
N LYS A 204 7.92 -28.70 1.90
CA LYS A 204 7.83 -30.17 2.02
C LYS A 204 6.38 -30.65 1.95
N THR A 205 5.47 -29.97 2.65
CA THR A 205 4.04 -30.34 2.72
C THR A 205 3.33 -30.07 1.38
N THR A 206 3.66 -28.99 0.68
CA THR A 206 3.02 -28.65 -0.60
C THR A 206 3.54 -29.48 -1.78
N GLY A 207 4.62 -30.24 -1.61
CA GLY A 207 5.30 -30.94 -2.73
C GLY A 207 5.93 -29.97 -3.75
N THR A 208 5.81 -28.66 -3.50
CA THR A 208 6.36 -27.61 -4.33
C THR A 208 7.83 -27.49 -3.95
N SER A 209 8.68 -28.30 -4.58
CA SER A 209 10.01 -27.78 -4.90
C SER A 209 9.80 -26.48 -5.67
N ALA A 210 10.63 -25.45 -5.45
CA ALA A 210 10.51 -24.10 -6.05
C ALA A 210 10.48 -24.04 -7.61
N CYS A 211 10.30 -25.18 -8.28
CA CYS A 211 10.28 -25.38 -9.74
C CYS A 211 9.07 -26.20 -10.26
N SER A 212 7.95 -26.33 -9.54
CA SER A 212 6.76 -27.05 -10.08
C SER A 212 5.75 -26.11 -10.72
N GLN A 213 5.30 -26.46 -11.93
CA GLN A 213 4.46 -25.63 -12.81
C GLN A 213 2.95 -25.69 -12.51
N ASP A 214 2.52 -26.43 -11.48
CA ASP A 214 1.14 -26.40 -10.97
C ASP A 214 1.06 -25.50 -9.73
N GLY A 215 0.48 -24.31 -9.89
CA GLY A 215 0.00 -23.47 -8.79
C GLY A 215 1.07 -22.98 -7.81
N HIS A 216 2.08 -22.25 -8.29
CA HIS A 216 3.08 -21.64 -7.43
C HIS A 216 2.44 -20.59 -6.50
N LEU A 217 2.44 -20.84 -5.18
CA LEU A 217 1.91 -19.93 -4.18
C LEU A 217 2.90 -18.82 -3.87
N SER A 218 2.43 -17.57 -3.93
CA SER A 218 3.25 -16.42 -3.57
C SER A 218 3.39 -16.29 -2.05
N VAL A 219 4.61 -16.07 -1.55
CA VAL A 219 4.88 -15.93 -0.12
C VAL A 219 5.42 -14.54 0.19
N GLY A 220 4.87 -13.89 1.21
CA GLY A 220 5.35 -12.63 1.76
C GLY A 220 5.76 -12.78 3.23
N ILE A 221 6.93 -12.25 3.59
CA ILE A 221 7.40 -12.16 4.97
C ILE A 221 7.49 -10.68 5.34
N ILE A 222 6.66 -10.26 6.28
CA ILE A 222 6.54 -8.86 6.68
C ILE A 222 6.99 -8.65 8.12
N THR A 223 7.59 -7.49 8.37
CA THR A 223 8.08 -7.11 9.70
C THR A 223 8.09 -5.60 9.90
N PRO A 224 7.95 -5.08 11.13
CA PRO A 224 8.06 -3.64 11.37
C PRO A 224 9.49 -3.09 11.19
N TYR A 225 10.52 -3.95 11.22
CA TYR A 225 11.91 -3.51 11.36
C TYR A 225 12.80 -3.94 10.18
N LYS A 226 13.48 -2.97 9.55
CA LYS A 226 14.46 -3.23 8.47
C LYS A 226 15.59 -4.17 8.91
N GLY A 227 16.01 -4.11 10.16
CA GLY A 227 16.99 -5.04 10.73
C GLY A 227 16.53 -6.49 10.68
N GLN A 228 15.26 -6.74 10.97
CA GLN A 228 14.66 -8.08 10.86
C GLN A 228 14.52 -8.52 9.40
N THR A 229 14.14 -7.62 8.48
CA THR A 229 14.12 -7.92 7.03
C THR A 229 15.48 -8.46 6.57
N ARG A 230 16.58 -7.77 6.94
CA ARG A 230 17.94 -8.19 6.59
C ARG A 230 18.28 -9.55 7.19
N LEU A 231 17.96 -9.75 8.47
CA LEU A 231 18.24 -11.01 9.17
C LEU A 231 17.51 -12.20 8.56
N VAL A 232 16.22 -12.04 8.23
CA VAL A 232 15.43 -13.08 7.55
C VAL A 232 16.03 -13.41 6.18
N ILE A 233 16.37 -12.40 5.37
CA ILE A 233 17.00 -12.63 4.06
C ILE A 233 18.33 -13.39 4.20
N GLU A 234 19.15 -13.05 5.19
CA GLU A 234 20.41 -13.74 5.46
C GLU A 234 20.16 -15.21 5.86
N GLN A 235 19.19 -15.48 6.73
CA GLN A 235 18.84 -16.84 7.16
C GLN A 235 18.28 -17.68 6.01
N LEU A 236 17.44 -17.11 5.15
CA LEU A 236 16.95 -17.77 3.93
C LEU A 236 18.10 -18.19 3.01
N ARG A 237 19.06 -17.28 2.78
CA ARG A 237 20.26 -17.56 1.96
C ARG A 237 21.12 -18.67 2.55
N ARG A 238 21.40 -18.61 3.86
CA ARG A 238 22.19 -19.64 4.56
C ARG A 238 21.59 -21.04 4.42
N ARG A 239 20.25 -21.12 4.40
CA ARG A 239 19.51 -22.39 4.25
C ARG A 239 19.17 -22.74 2.80
N HIS A 240 19.66 -21.98 1.83
CA HIS A 240 19.44 -22.22 0.41
C HIS A 240 17.95 -22.29 0.03
N LEU A 241 17.11 -21.52 0.74
CA LEU A 241 15.70 -21.35 0.38
C LEU A 241 15.61 -20.31 -0.74
N ASN A 242 14.95 -20.67 -1.85
CA ASN A 242 14.84 -19.80 -3.02
C ASN A 242 14.08 -18.51 -2.66
N THR A 243 14.73 -17.36 -2.81
CA THR A 243 14.14 -16.05 -2.50
C THR A 243 13.30 -15.47 -3.64
N HIS A 244 13.34 -16.04 -4.85
CA HIS A 244 12.58 -15.50 -5.98
C HIS A 244 11.06 -15.55 -5.75
N ASP A 245 10.62 -16.52 -4.95
CA ASP A 245 9.23 -16.82 -4.62
C ASP A 245 8.78 -16.18 -3.29
N ILE A 246 9.75 -15.63 -2.55
CA ILE A 246 9.59 -15.13 -1.20
C ILE A 246 9.94 -13.65 -1.17
N GLU A 247 8.93 -12.82 -0.96
CA GLU A 247 9.15 -11.39 -0.79
C GLU A 247 9.32 -11.04 0.68
N VAL A 248 10.49 -10.52 1.07
CA VAL A 248 10.74 -10.04 2.44
C VAL A 248 10.75 -8.51 2.45
N SER A 249 9.86 -7.88 3.21
CA SER A 249 9.76 -6.42 3.26
C SER A 249 9.31 -5.91 4.63
N THR A 250 9.35 -4.58 4.82
CA THR A 250 8.70 -3.97 5.97
C THR A 250 7.21 -3.81 5.72
N VAL A 251 6.39 -3.76 6.79
CA VAL A 251 4.94 -3.53 6.68
C VAL A 251 4.64 -2.28 5.85
N ASP A 252 5.34 -1.17 6.13
CA ASP A 252 5.17 0.10 5.40
C ASP A 252 5.43 -0.04 3.89
N SER A 253 6.46 -0.79 3.50
CA SER A 253 6.78 -1.01 2.09
C SER A 253 5.83 -2.01 1.45
N PHE A 254 5.18 -2.88 2.23
CA PHE A 254 4.24 -3.91 1.76
C PHE A 254 2.82 -3.39 1.50
N GLN A 255 2.53 -2.13 1.80
CA GLN A 255 1.21 -1.54 1.56
C GLN A 255 0.79 -1.66 0.08
N GLY A 256 -0.49 -1.99 -0.14
CA GLY A 256 -1.06 -2.18 -1.47
C GLY A 256 -0.67 -3.50 -2.15
N ARG A 257 0.09 -4.38 -1.48
CA ARG A 257 0.51 -5.68 -2.01
C ARG A 257 -0.17 -6.82 -1.26
N GLU A 258 -0.37 -7.92 -1.97
CA GLU A 258 -1.00 -9.14 -1.44
C GLU A 258 -0.21 -10.38 -1.86
N LYS A 259 -0.33 -11.46 -1.09
CA LYS A 259 0.26 -12.78 -1.35
C LYS A 259 -0.70 -13.86 -0.88
N ASP A 260 -0.52 -15.07 -1.40
CA ASP A 260 -1.32 -16.22 -0.98
C ASP A 260 -0.98 -16.64 0.46
N VAL A 261 0.29 -16.52 0.86
CA VAL A 261 0.76 -16.79 2.22
C VAL A 261 1.52 -15.58 2.76
N ILE A 262 1.13 -15.11 3.95
CA ILE A 262 1.82 -14.05 4.68
C ILE A 262 2.33 -14.59 6.01
N ILE A 263 3.63 -14.39 6.27
CA ILE A 263 4.27 -14.65 7.57
C ILE A 263 4.65 -13.30 8.18
N CYS A 264 4.10 -12.97 9.35
CA CYS A 264 4.43 -11.75 10.07
C CYS A 264 5.38 -12.05 11.24
N THR A 265 6.50 -11.33 11.32
CA THR A 265 7.46 -11.41 12.45
C THR A 265 7.43 -10.09 13.23
N CYS A 266 7.03 -10.20 14.51
CA CYS A 266 6.75 -9.08 15.41
C CYS A 266 8.01 -8.51 16.09
N VAL A 267 9.07 -9.32 16.22
CA VAL A 267 10.42 -8.97 16.69
C VAL A 267 10.54 -8.67 18.18
N ARG A 268 9.68 -7.80 18.71
CA ARG A 268 9.80 -7.30 20.09
C ARG A 268 9.36 -8.38 21.08
N ALA A 269 10.26 -8.76 21.99
CA ALA A 269 10.02 -9.83 22.97
C ALA A 269 10.00 -9.33 24.43
N ARG A 270 10.17 -8.02 24.68
CA ARG A 270 10.00 -7.46 26.02
C ARG A 270 8.55 -7.61 26.48
N GLY A 271 8.38 -8.15 27.69
CA GLY A 271 7.08 -8.17 28.37
C GLY A 271 6.47 -6.78 28.38
N GLY A 272 5.22 -6.68 27.94
CA GLY A 272 4.48 -5.43 27.89
C GLY A 272 4.37 -4.80 29.26
N GLY A 273 5.25 -3.85 29.58
CA GLY A 273 4.80 -2.67 30.28
C GLY A 273 3.89 -1.93 29.31
N ALA A 274 2.59 -2.08 29.48
CA ALA A 274 1.60 -1.27 28.79
C ALA A 274 1.88 0.21 29.12
N SER A 275 2.67 0.86 28.27
CA SER A 275 2.60 2.30 28.12
C SER A 275 1.29 2.54 27.38
N GLU A 276 0.19 2.71 28.12
CA GLU A 276 -0.99 3.41 27.63
C GLU A 276 -0.51 4.66 26.87
N ARG A 277 -0.66 4.64 25.55
CA ARG A 277 -0.72 5.88 24.77
C ARG A 277 -2.16 5.95 24.28
N ARG A 278 -2.95 6.69 25.07
CA ARG A 278 -4.16 7.34 24.62
C ARG A 278 -3.86 8.22 23.42
#